data_AF-A0AAV4FT85-F1
#
_entry.id   AF-A0AAV4FT85-F1
#
_cell.length_a   1.000
_cell.length_b   1.000
_cell.length_c   1.000
_cell.angle_alpha   90.00
_cell.angle_beta   90.00
_cell.angle_gamma   90.00
#
_symmetry.space_group_name_H-M   'P 1'
#
loop_
_entity.id
_entity.type
_entity.pdbx_description
1 polymer ?
#
loop_
_entity_poly.entity_id
_entity_poly.type
_entity_poly.pdbx_seq_one_letter_code
_entity_poly.pdbx_strand_id
1 'polypeptide(L)'
;MKRRKLAWFGHVTRHDSLSKTILQGTVEGKRRRGRQKKAWCDNIKEWTGMAMYELVRSASDRDAWRQKTDSSALRPPRRPHRSRD
;
A
#
# COMPACT_ATOMS: atom_id res chain seq x y z
N MET A 1 -0.94 -6.90 8.68
CA MET A 1 -1.52 -6.70 7.32
C MET A 1 -0.66 -5.82 6.39
N LYS A 2 -0.02 -4.74 6.88
CA LYS A 2 0.77 -3.79 6.09
C LYS A 2 1.78 -4.42 5.13
N ARG A 3 2.70 -5.23 5.65
CA ARG A 3 3.72 -5.96 4.88
C ARG A 3 3.18 -6.80 3.72
N ARG A 4 2.14 -7.61 3.96
CA ARG A 4 1.56 -8.49 2.92
C ARG A 4 1.03 -7.70 1.71
N LYS A 5 0.33 -6.60 1.96
CA LYS A 5 -0.22 -5.75 0.90
C LYS A 5 0.89 -5.04 0.13
N LEU A 6 1.93 -4.56 0.80
CA LEU A 6 3.10 -3.96 0.15
C LEU A 6 3.87 -5.01 -0.69
N ALA A 7 4.07 -6.22 -0.17
CA ALA A 7 4.72 -7.30 -0.92
C ALA A 7 3.95 -7.64 -2.21
N TRP A 8 2.62 -7.75 -2.11
CA TRP A 8 1.74 -7.99 -3.27
C TRP A 8 1.78 -6.82 -4.27
N PHE A 9 1.76 -5.57 -3.80
CA PHE A 9 1.88 -4.39 -4.67
C PHE A 9 3.16 -4.44 -5.52
N GLY A 10 4.30 -4.74 -4.88
CA GLY A 10 5.58 -4.86 -5.58
C GLY A 10 5.61 -6.01 -6.58
N HIS A 11 5.03 -7.15 -6.21
CA HIS A 11 4.91 -8.30 -7.11
C HIS A 11 4.08 -7.94 -8.35
N VAL A 12 2.88 -7.39 -8.17
CA VAL A 12 1.98 -7.02 -9.27
C VAL A 12 2.55 -5.91 -10.13
N THR A 13 3.27 -4.93 -9.56
CA THR A 13 3.84 -3.84 -10.35
C THR A 13 4.95 -4.33 -11.30
N ARG A 14 5.73 -5.32 -10.88
CA ARG A 14 6.86 -5.88 -11.64
C ARG A 14 6.44 -6.90 -12.71
N HIS A 15 5.28 -7.52 -12.57
CA HIS A 15 4.77 -8.46 -13.57
C HIS A 15 3.72 -7.80 -14.46
N ASP A 16 3.84 -7.99 -15.77
CA ASP A 16 2.80 -7.54 -16.70
C ASP A 16 1.62 -8.51 -16.66
N SER A 17 0.58 -8.12 -15.93
CA SER A 17 -0.59 -8.96 -15.65
C SER A 17 -1.84 -8.12 -15.62
N LEU A 18 -3.00 -8.73 -15.82
CA LEU A 18 -4.30 -8.06 -15.69
C LEU A 18 -4.44 -7.34 -14.34
N SER A 19 -3.88 -7.89 -13.27
CA SER A 19 -3.85 -7.27 -11.95
C SER A 19 -3.15 -5.91 -11.95
N LYS A 20 -2.08 -5.74 -12.74
CA LYS A 20 -1.35 -4.47 -12.88
C LYS A 20 -2.20 -3.44 -13.61
N THR A 21 -2.86 -3.84 -14.70
CA THR A 21 -3.78 -2.99 -15.46
C THR A 21 -4.96 -2.53 -14.60
N ILE A 22 -5.56 -3.44 -13.82
CA ILE A 22 -6.65 -3.10 -12.90
C ILE A 22 -6.17 -2.16 -11.78
N LEU A 23 -4.96 -2.37 -11.26
CA LEU A 23 -4.40 -1.57 -10.18
C LEU A 23 -4.07 -0.14 -10.61
N GLN A 24 -3.58 0.04 -11.83
CA GLN A 24 -3.19 1.33 -12.41
C GLN A 24 -4.36 2.02 -13.11
N GLY A 25 -5.35 1.26 -13.58
CA GLY A 25 -6.53 1.75 -14.25
C GLY A 25 -7.47 2.49 -13.29
N THR A 26 -8.07 3.57 -13.80
CA THR A 26 -9.22 4.19 -13.14
C THR A 26 -10.46 3.47 -13.62
N VAL A 27 -11.18 2.80 -12.71
CA VAL A 27 -12.51 2.25 -13.03
C VAL A 27 -13.50 3.40 -13.01
N GLU A 28 -14.09 3.70 -14.16
CA GLU A 28 -15.12 4.73 -14.29
C GLU A 28 -16.37 4.36 -13.47
N GLY A 29 -17.03 5.38 -12.92
CA GLY A 29 -18.25 5.24 -12.14
C GLY A 29 -18.14 5.68 -10.69
N LYS A 30 -19.29 5.97 -10.07
CA LYS A 30 -19.38 6.37 -8.66
C LYS A 30 -19.46 5.14 -7.77
N ARG A 31 -18.73 5.13 -6.66
CA ARG A 31 -18.87 4.08 -5.64
C ARG A 31 -20.30 4.09 -5.10
N ARG A 32 -20.93 2.91 -5.05
CA ARG A 32 -22.28 2.74 -4.47
C ARG A 32 -22.31 3.18 -3.00
N ARG A 33 -23.39 3.87 -2.62
CA ARG A 33 -23.65 4.31 -1.24
C ARG A 33 -23.58 3.13 -0.27
N GLY A 34 -22.93 3.32 0.88
CA GLY A 34 -22.70 2.29 1.89
C GLY A 34 -21.39 1.50 1.74
N ARG A 35 -20.71 1.55 0.58
CA ARG A 35 -19.38 0.93 0.42
C ARG A 35 -18.32 1.79 1.09
N GLN A 36 -17.33 1.15 1.73
CA GLN A 36 -16.20 1.87 2.34
C GLN A 36 -15.50 2.75 1.29
N LYS A 37 -15.31 4.03 1.63
CA LYS A 37 -14.68 5.02 0.74
C LYS A 37 -13.21 4.70 0.45
N LYS A 38 -12.52 4.13 1.44
CA LYS A 38 -11.09 3.80 1.39
C LYS A 38 -10.85 2.59 0.50
N ALA A 39 -10.17 2.79 -0.62
CA ALA A 39 -9.71 1.72 -1.49
C ALA A 39 -8.51 0.98 -0.88
N TRP A 40 -8.22 -0.21 -1.41
CA TRP A 40 -7.02 -0.94 -1.03
C TRP A 40 -5.75 -0.11 -1.30
N CYS A 41 -5.69 0.55 -2.46
CA CYS A 41 -4.59 1.45 -2.87
C CYS A 41 -4.39 2.65 -1.93
N ASP A 42 -5.47 3.15 -1.32
CA ASP A 42 -5.39 4.28 -0.39
C ASP A 42 -4.60 3.92 0.86
N ASN A 43 -4.66 2.65 1.31
CA ASN A 43 -3.80 2.19 2.39
C ASN A 43 -2.33 2.22 2.00
N ILE A 44 -1.99 1.85 0.75
CA ILE A 44 -0.60 1.86 0.29
C ILE A 44 -0.07 3.30 0.25
N LYS A 45 -0.87 4.24 -0.28
CA LYS A 45 -0.54 5.67 -0.31
C LYS A 45 -0.34 6.24 1.10
N GLU A 46 -1.29 5.99 2.01
CA GLU A 46 -1.21 6.44 3.41
C GLU A 46 0.03 5.87 4.14
N TRP A 47 0.38 4.62 3.87
CA TRP A 47 1.50 3.95 4.53
C TRP A 47 2.89 4.34 4.06
N THR A 48 2.98 4.82 2.83
CA THR A 48 4.24 5.19 2.17
C THR A 48 4.40 6.70 2.03
N GLY A 49 3.31 7.46 2.13
CA GLY A 49 3.27 8.89 1.85
C GLY A 49 3.42 9.22 0.37
N MET A 50 3.30 8.25 -0.53
CA MET A 50 3.60 8.39 -1.96
C MET A 50 2.35 8.40 -2.82
N ALA A 51 2.39 9.16 -3.91
CA ALA A 51 1.38 9.12 -4.96
C ALA A 51 1.47 7.81 -5.78
N MET A 52 0.43 7.49 -6.55
CA MET A 52 0.37 6.22 -7.30
C MET A 52 1.51 6.09 -8.32
N TYR A 53 1.86 7.17 -9.02
CA TYR A 53 2.93 7.14 -10.01
C TYR A 53 4.30 6.88 -9.37
N GLU A 54 4.57 7.48 -8.21
CA GLU A 54 5.80 7.27 -7.42
C GLU A 54 5.86 5.85 -6.87
N LEU A 55 4.73 5.32 -6.39
CA LEU A 55 4.60 3.96 -5.92
C LEU A 55 4.96 2.95 -7.02
N VAL A 56 4.43 3.14 -8.23
CA VAL A 56 4.72 2.29 -9.38
C VAL A 56 6.21 2.35 -9.72
N ARG A 57 6.79 3.56 -9.79
CA ARG A 57 8.22 3.75 -10.07
C ARG A 57 9.12 3.12 -8.99
N SER A 58 8.80 3.32 -7.71
CA SER A 58 9.55 2.77 -6.59
C SER A 58 9.42 1.25 -6.47
N ALA A 59 8.28 0.67 -6.86
CA ALA A 59 8.05 -0.77 -6.79
C ALA A 59 8.74 -1.56 -7.91
N SER A 60 9.11 -0.89 -9.01
CA SER A 60 9.94 -1.47 -10.07
C SER A 60 11.33 -1.88 -9.57
N ASP A 61 11.91 -1.11 -8.65
CA ASP A 61 13.12 -1.52 -7.94
C ASP A 61 12.78 -2.58 -6.88
N ARG A 62 13.23 -3.81 -7.12
CA ARG A 62 12.93 -4.96 -6.26
C ARG A 62 13.53 -4.81 -4.87
N ASP A 63 14.74 -4.30 -4.75
CA ASP A 63 15.50 -4.29 -3.49
C ASP A 63 15.09 -3.09 -2.65
N ALA A 64 14.96 -1.92 -3.26
CA ALA A 64 14.40 -0.74 -2.58
C ALA A 64 12.97 -1.01 -2.08
N TRP A 65 12.15 -1.71 -2.87
CA TRP A 65 10.81 -2.07 -2.44
C TRP A 65 10.80 -3.09 -1.29
N ARG A 66 11.68 -4.11 -1.34
CA ARG A 66 11.84 -5.07 -0.24
C ARG A 66 12.16 -4.40 1.08
N GLN A 67 13.13 -3.47 1.08
CA GLN A 67 13.49 -2.70 2.27
C GLN A 67 12.27 -1.97 2.85
N LYS A 68 11.51 -1.24 2.02
CA LYS A 68 10.28 -0.56 2.47
C LYS A 68 9.25 -1.54 3.03
N THR A 69 9.09 -2.72 2.43
CA THR A 69 8.15 -3.73 2.91
C THR A 69 8.56 -4.33 4.25
N ASP A 70 9.85 -4.55 4.49
CA ASP A 70 10.35 -5.14 5.72
C ASP A 70 10.43 -4.12 6.86
N SER A 71 10.77 -2.85 6.59
CA SER A 71 10.64 -1.76 7.56
C SER A 71 9.19 -1.59 8.03
N SER A 72 8.21 -1.88 7.16
CA SER A 72 6.79 -1.83 7.52
C SER A 72 6.33 -2.93 8.49
N ALA A 73 7.19 -3.92 8.74
CA ALA A 73 6.98 -5.01 9.69
C ALA A 73 7.52 -4.67 11.09
N LEU A 74 8.40 -3.67 11.20
CA LEU A 74 8.92 -3.20 12.48
C LEU A 74 7.75 -2.64 13.30
N ARG A 75 7.63 -3.12 14.54
CA ARG A 75 6.52 -2.84 15.46
C ARG A 75 6.24 -1.33 15.55
N PRO A 76 4.96 -0.91 15.64
CA PRO A 76 4.67 0.45 16.08
C PRO A 76 5.35 0.70 17.44
N PRO A 77 5.84 1.92 17.72
CA PRO A 77 6.41 2.23 19.04
C PRO A 77 5.38 1.85 20.11
N ARG A 78 5.84 1.20 21.18
CA ARG A 78 4.97 0.84 22.31
C ARG A 78 4.29 2.13 22.77
N ARG A 79 2.95 2.16 22.77
CA ARG A 79 2.21 3.28 23.37
C ARG A 79 2.72 3.43 24.80
N PRO A 80 3.12 4.63 25.26
CA PRO A 80 3.51 4.81 26.65
C PRO A 80 2.34 4.38 27.53
N HIS A 81 2.64 3.56 28.54
CA HIS A 81 1.67 3.14 29.54
C HIS A 81 1.15 4.42 30.21
N ARG A 82 -0.13 4.75 29.98
CA ARG A 82 -0.78 5.86 30.67
C ARG A 82 -0.88 5.45 32.13
N SER A 83 0.02 5.97 32.97
CA SER A 83 -0.18 5.94 34.41
C SER A 83 -1.52 6.60 34.70
N ARG A 84 -2.43 5.83 35.30
CA ARG A 84 -3.60 6.39 35.95
C ARG A 84 -3.11 6.96 37.27
N ASP A 85 -3.31 8.26 37.46
CA ASP A 85 -3.43 8.85 38.78
C ASP A 85 -4.57 8.14 39.56
#